data_AF-A0A9X5HGT9-F1
#
_entry.id   AF-A0A9X5HGT9-F1
#
_cell.length_a   1.000
_cell.length_b   1.000
_cell.length_c   1.000
_cell.angle_alpha   90.00
_cell.angle_beta   90.00
_cell.angle_gamma   90.00
#
_symmetry.space_group_name_H-M   'P 1'
#
loop_
_entity.id
_entity.type
_entity.pdbx_description
1 polymer ?
#
loop_
_entity_poly.entity_id
_entity_poly.type
_entity_poly.pdbx_seq_one_letter_code
_entity_poly.pdbx_strand_id
1 'polypeptide(L)'
;IAAEMNRAGLPWRADVHRALLHDLLGERYAGGGEPRRLAELADEVSAAFGRRVRPDLPADVVKAFAQAGIKVTSTRRWELRSVDHPAVKPLLEYKKLYRIWVAHGWSWLQDWVRDGRFRPEFLAGGTVTGRWVTHGGGALQIPKVIRRAAVADPGWRLVVADADQMEPRVLAAISRDPGLMEVAGRESDLYQAVSERAFSGDRDRAKIAVLGAVYGQTSGDGLKNLAALRRRFPAAVAYVDEAARAGEEGRLVRTWLGRTC
;
A
#
# COMPACT_ATOMS: atom_id res chain seq x y z
N ILE A 1 -21.52 -14.95 -3.09
CA ILE A 1 -20.42 -14.05 -3.55
C ILE A 1 -19.02 -14.58 -3.28
N ALA A 2 -18.47 -14.58 -2.04
CA ALA A 2 -17.06 -14.98 -1.82
C ALA A 2 -16.74 -16.40 -2.34
N ALA A 3 -17.65 -17.36 -2.10
CA ALA A 3 -17.56 -18.71 -2.64
C ALA A 3 -17.59 -18.75 -4.19
N GLU A 4 -18.43 -17.93 -4.82
CA GLU A 4 -18.48 -17.81 -6.30
C GLU A 4 -17.18 -17.23 -6.85
N MET A 5 -16.62 -16.20 -6.20
CA MET A 5 -15.33 -15.61 -6.58
C MET A 5 -14.20 -16.63 -6.47
N ASN A 6 -14.15 -17.41 -5.38
CA ASN A 6 -13.17 -18.49 -5.20
C ASN A 6 -13.32 -19.58 -6.27
N ARG A 7 -14.58 -19.93 -6.60
CA ARG A 7 -14.90 -20.94 -7.61
C ARG A 7 -14.52 -20.46 -9.02
N ALA A 8 -14.85 -19.23 -9.38
CA ALA A 8 -14.55 -18.65 -10.68
C ALA A 8 -13.04 -18.42 -10.86
N GLY A 9 -12.38 -17.87 -9.83
CA GLY A 9 -11.00 -17.39 -9.90
C GLY A 9 -10.85 -16.15 -10.80
N LEU A 10 -9.69 -15.51 -10.72
CA LEU A 10 -9.34 -14.40 -11.60
C LEU A 10 -8.64 -14.94 -12.85
N PRO A 11 -9.07 -14.62 -14.09
CA PRO A 11 -8.32 -14.94 -15.29
C PRO A 11 -6.85 -14.51 -15.20
N TRP A 12 -5.94 -15.47 -15.40
CA TRP A 12 -4.51 -15.26 -15.21
C TRP A 12 -3.66 -16.04 -16.20
N ARG A 13 -2.80 -15.33 -16.92
CA ARG A 13 -1.89 -15.86 -17.94
C ARG A 13 -0.52 -16.16 -17.33
N ALA A 14 -0.25 -17.43 -17.09
CA ALA A 14 1.00 -17.89 -16.47
C ALA A 14 2.23 -17.65 -17.37
N ASP A 15 2.06 -17.73 -18.68
CA ASP A 15 3.09 -17.39 -19.67
C ASP A 15 3.45 -15.90 -19.63
N VAL A 16 2.46 -15.01 -19.59
CA VAL A 16 2.68 -13.57 -19.42
C VAL A 16 3.37 -13.28 -18.09
N HIS A 17 2.96 -13.95 -17.00
CA HIS A 17 3.62 -13.80 -15.71
C HIS A 17 5.10 -14.24 -15.77
N ARG A 18 5.40 -15.41 -16.36
CA ARG A 18 6.79 -15.88 -16.51
C ARG A 18 7.65 -14.92 -17.34
N ALA A 19 7.11 -14.37 -18.43
CA ALA A 19 7.81 -13.38 -19.23
C ALA A 19 8.12 -12.11 -18.41
N LEU A 20 7.15 -11.60 -17.65
CA LEU A 20 7.37 -10.45 -16.75
C LEU A 20 8.45 -10.73 -15.72
N LEU A 21 8.45 -11.92 -15.11
CA LEU A 21 9.47 -12.27 -14.13
C LEU A 21 10.86 -12.37 -14.78
N HIS A 22 10.94 -12.94 -15.97
CA HIS A 22 12.19 -13.00 -16.73
C HIS A 22 12.71 -11.59 -17.07
N ASP A 23 11.86 -10.70 -17.56
CA ASP A 23 12.23 -9.32 -17.91
C ASP A 23 12.69 -8.51 -16.69
N LEU A 24 12.06 -8.73 -15.53
CA LEU A 24 12.35 -7.98 -14.31
C LEU A 24 13.54 -8.54 -13.51
N LEU A 25 13.66 -9.86 -13.44
CA LEU A 25 14.56 -10.56 -12.53
C LEU A 25 15.72 -11.26 -13.26
N GLY A 26 15.64 -11.37 -14.58
CA GLY A 26 16.58 -12.10 -15.41
C GLY A 26 16.41 -13.62 -15.32
N GLU A 27 17.42 -14.34 -15.79
CA GLU A 27 17.46 -15.79 -15.76
C GLU A 27 17.43 -16.33 -14.32
N ARG A 28 16.76 -17.47 -14.17
CA ARG A 28 16.77 -18.26 -12.96
C ARG A 28 17.88 -19.31 -13.08
N TYR A 29 18.85 -19.28 -12.19
CA TYR A 29 19.84 -20.37 -12.09
C TYR A 29 19.13 -21.68 -11.72
N ALA A 30 19.48 -22.77 -12.41
CA ALA A 30 19.00 -24.10 -12.07
C ALA A 30 19.40 -24.42 -10.60
N GLY A 31 18.42 -24.80 -9.76
CA GLY A 31 18.68 -25.17 -8.36
C GLY A 31 18.19 -24.19 -7.27
N GLY A 32 17.51 -23.10 -7.62
CA GLY A 32 16.81 -22.26 -6.63
C GLY A 32 17.63 -21.09 -6.05
N GLY A 33 18.69 -20.68 -6.76
CA GLY A 33 19.44 -19.47 -6.44
C GLY A 33 18.68 -18.17 -6.70
N GLU A 34 19.24 -17.08 -6.20
CA GLU A 34 18.78 -15.72 -6.45
C GLU A 34 18.80 -15.41 -7.97
N PRO A 35 17.74 -14.81 -8.53
CA PRO A 35 17.70 -14.39 -9.93
C PRO A 35 18.88 -13.50 -10.31
N ARG A 36 19.36 -13.65 -11.55
CA ARG A 36 20.56 -12.95 -12.04
C ARG A 36 20.55 -11.44 -11.74
N ARG A 37 19.42 -10.75 -11.96
CA ARG A 37 19.37 -9.30 -11.75
C ARG A 37 19.53 -8.89 -10.29
N LEU A 38 19.06 -9.73 -9.37
CA LEU A 38 19.22 -9.47 -7.94
C LEU A 38 20.66 -9.68 -7.49
N ALA A 39 21.33 -10.72 -7.99
CA ALA A 39 22.75 -10.96 -7.75
C ALA A 39 23.61 -9.77 -8.26
N GLU A 40 23.38 -9.32 -9.50
CA GLU A 40 24.06 -8.14 -10.06
C GLU A 40 23.86 -6.88 -9.19
N LEU A 41 22.64 -6.63 -8.73
CA LEU A 41 22.35 -5.49 -7.85
C LEU A 41 23.02 -5.63 -6.48
N ALA A 42 23.13 -6.84 -5.94
CA ALA A 42 23.84 -7.09 -4.68
C ALA A 42 25.35 -6.83 -4.83
N ASP A 43 25.92 -7.16 -5.99
CA ASP A 43 27.31 -6.85 -6.33
C ASP A 43 27.51 -5.33 -6.52
N GLU A 44 26.60 -4.64 -7.21
CA GLU A 44 26.62 -3.17 -7.33
C GLU A 44 26.57 -2.48 -5.96
N VAL A 45 25.72 -2.97 -5.03
CA VAL A 45 25.65 -2.46 -3.66
C VAL A 45 26.97 -2.71 -2.92
N SER A 46 27.51 -3.93 -3.01
CA SER A 46 28.76 -4.28 -2.35
C SER A 46 29.95 -3.46 -2.88
N ALA A 47 30.05 -3.28 -4.20
CA ALA A 47 31.06 -2.46 -4.84
C ALA A 47 30.98 -0.99 -4.37
N ALA A 48 29.78 -0.43 -4.27
CA ALA A 48 29.58 0.93 -3.79
C ALA A 48 29.98 1.15 -2.32
N PHE A 49 29.99 0.09 -1.50
CA PHE A 49 30.52 0.14 -0.12
C PHE A 49 31.97 -0.33 -0.01
N GLY A 50 32.60 -0.76 -1.11
CA GLY A 50 33.96 -1.32 -1.13
C GLY A 50 34.12 -2.65 -0.40
N ARG A 51 33.02 -3.36 -0.13
CA ARG A 51 32.99 -4.60 0.66
C ARG A 51 31.69 -5.36 0.45
N ARG A 52 31.67 -6.64 0.80
CA ARG A 52 30.44 -7.44 0.74
C ARG A 52 29.36 -6.90 1.68
N VAL A 53 28.16 -6.65 1.15
CA VAL A 53 26.97 -6.22 1.88
C VAL A 53 25.78 -7.03 1.39
N ARG A 54 25.00 -7.61 2.32
CA ARG A 54 23.77 -8.35 2.00
C ARG A 54 22.55 -7.41 1.98
N PRO A 55 21.99 -7.05 0.81
CA PRO A 55 20.95 -6.02 0.72
C PRO A 55 19.58 -6.48 1.23
N ASP A 56 19.35 -7.80 1.31
CA ASP A 56 18.16 -8.44 1.87
C ASP A 56 18.09 -8.32 3.40
N LEU A 57 19.23 -8.11 4.07
CA LEU A 57 19.32 -7.98 5.52
C LEU A 57 19.37 -6.52 5.96
N PRO A 58 18.29 -5.96 6.56
CA PRO A 58 18.27 -4.56 6.97
C PRO A 58 19.40 -4.17 7.92
N ALA A 59 19.77 -5.06 8.84
CA ALA A 59 20.84 -4.80 9.81
C ALA A 59 22.22 -4.66 9.13
N ASP A 60 22.49 -5.43 8.08
CA ASP A 60 23.77 -5.38 7.36
C ASP A 60 23.88 -4.07 6.55
N VAL A 61 22.79 -3.66 5.92
CA VAL A 61 22.69 -2.37 5.22
C VAL A 61 22.88 -1.19 6.18
N VAL A 62 22.20 -1.18 7.34
CA VAL A 62 22.37 -0.11 8.35
C VAL A 62 23.81 -0.05 8.83
N LYS A 63 24.42 -1.20 9.10
CA LYS A 63 25.83 -1.31 9.49
C LYS A 63 26.77 -0.79 8.39
N ALA A 64 26.47 -1.07 7.11
CA ALA A 64 27.24 -0.57 5.97
C ALA A 64 27.23 0.95 5.86
N PHE A 65 26.05 1.57 5.96
CA PHE A 65 25.96 3.03 6.00
C PHE A 65 26.69 3.63 7.21
N ALA A 66 26.52 3.05 8.40
CA ALA A 66 27.20 3.53 9.60
C ALA A 66 28.74 3.51 9.45
N GLN A 67 29.29 2.47 8.82
CA GLN A 67 30.73 2.34 8.57
C GLN A 67 31.22 3.25 7.44
N ALA A 68 30.33 3.68 6.54
CA ALA A 68 30.59 4.75 5.57
C ALA A 68 30.40 6.16 6.18
N GLY A 69 30.19 6.27 7.50
CA GLY A 69 29.99 7.55 8.19
C GLY A 69 28.60 8.14 8.06
N ILE A 70 27.63 7.41 7.49
CA ILE A 70 26.27 7.86 7.24
C ILE A 70 25.34 7.21 8.27
N LYS A 71 24.70 8.02 9.10
CA LYS A 71 23.74 7.53 10.08
C LYS A 71 22.36 7.35 9.45
N VAL A 72 21.94 6.10 9.33
CA VAL A 72 20.55 5.73 9.00
C VAL A 72 19.97 4.87 10.13
N THR A 73 18.70 5.07 10.44
CA THR A 73 17.94 4.36 11.47
C THR A 73 17.08 3.24 10.88
N SER A 74 16.76 3.32 9.59
CA SER A 74 16.03 2.29 8.87
C SER A 74 16.48 2.19 7.41
N THR A 75 16.10 1.08 6.78
CA THR A 75 16.28 0.89 5.33
C THR A 75 15.01 1.25 4.55
N ARG A 76 14.12 2.06 5.12
CA ARG A 76 12.88 2.48 4.45
C ARG A 76 13.22 3.41 3.30
N ARG A 77 12.42 3.32 2.23
CA ARG A 77 12.65 4.07 0.99
C ARG A 77 12.77 5.58 1.19
N TRP A 78 11.97 6.17 2.07
CA TRP A 78 11.96 7.62 2.30
C TRP A 78 13.27 8.10 2.95
N GLU A 79 13.81 7.33 3.88
CA GLU A 79 15.07 7.65 4.57
C GLU A 79 16.27 7.41 3.65
N LEU A 80 16.28 6.29 2.92
CA LEU A 80 17.37 6.00 1.98
C LEU A 80 17.43 7.02 0.83
N ARG A 81 16.28 7.61 0.43
CA ARG A 81 16.23 8.62 -0.63
C ARG A 81 16.87 9.96 -0.26
N SER A 82 16.96 10.28 1.03
CA SER A 82 17.65 11.49 1.50
C SER A 82 19.16 11.28 1.67
N VAL A 83 19.66 10.07 1.44
CA VAL A 83 21.09 9.76 1.55
C VAL A 83 21.75 9.93 0.19
N ASP A 84 22.82 10.73 0.15
CA ASP A 84 23.68 10.85 -1.02
C ASP A 84 24.81 9.80 -0.95
N HIS A 85 24.57 8.63 -1.55
CA HIS A 85 25.56 7.55 -1.61
C HIS A 85 25.29 6.66 -2.84
N PRO A 86 26.34 6.23 -3.58
CA PRO A 86 26.17 5.45 -4.82
C PRO A 86 25.39 4.14 -4.63
N ALA A 87 25.47 3.53 -3.44
CA ALA A 87 24.73 2.30 -3.12
C ALA A 87 23.19 2.48 -3.03
N VAL A 88 22.67 3.71 -2.88
CA VAL A 88 21.24 3.94 -2.62
C VAL A 88 20.38 3.50 -3.81
N LYS A 89 20.75 3.88 -5.02
CA LYS A 89 19.99 3.53 -6.24
C LYS A 89 19.89 2.00 -6.45
N PRO A 90 21.00 1.23 -6.49
CA PRO A 90 20.92 -0.22 -6.65
C PRO A 90 20.24 -0.90 -5.47
N LEU A 91 20.44 -0.43 -4.24
CA LEU A 91 19.74 -0.96 -3.06
C LEU A 91 18.22 -0.80 -3.15
N LEU A 92 17.73 0.36 -3.57
CA LEU A 92 16.29 0.59 -3.72
C LEU A 92 15.68 -0.28 -4.81
N GLU A 93 16.38 -0.49 -5.92
CA GLU A 93 15.92 -1.39 -6.98
C GLU A 93 15.98 -2.85 -6.54
N TYR A 94 17.05 -3.28 -5.86
CA TYR A 94 17.16 -4.62 -5.28
C TYR A 94 15.95 -4.90 -4.38
N LYS A 95 15.66 -4.02 -3.42
CA LYS A 95 14.55 -4.23 -2.48
C LYS A 95 13.18 -4.30 -3.17
N LYS A 96 13.00 -3.54 -4.25
CA LYS A 96 11.78 -3.58 -5.05
C LYS A 96 11.64 -4.92 -5.78
N LEU A 97 12.69 -5.37 -6.46
CA LEU A 97 12.70 -6.62 -7.22
C LEU A 97 12.66 -7.85 -6.29
N TYR A 98 13.39 -7.83 -5.18
CA TYR A 98 13.41 -8.88 -4.17
C TYR A 98 12.00 -9.14 -3.62
N ARG A 99 11.23 -8.08 -3.36
CA ARG A 99 9.83 -8.22 -2.93
C ARG A 99 8.94 -8.84 -4.01
N ILE A 100 9.16 -8.51 -5.28
CA ILE A 100 8.43 -9.15 -6.39
C ILE A 100 8.80 -10.63 -6.46
N TRP A 101 10.09 -10.96 -6.39
CA TRP A 101 10.57 -12.33 -6.44
C TRP A 101 10.00 -13.20 -5.32
N VAL A 102 10.08 -12.73 -4.08
CA VAL A 102 9.63 -13.50 -2.91
C VAL A 102 8.10 -13.56 -2.82
N ALA A 103 7.38 -12.46 -3.07
CA ALA A 103 5.94 -12.40 -2.85
C ALA A 103 5.10 -12.80 -4.08
N HIS A 104 5.65 -12.71 -5.30
CA HIS A 104 4.93 -12.94 -6.55
C HIS A 104 5.80 -13.64 -7.61
N GLY A 105 6.87 -14.32 -7.22
CA GLY A 105 7.77 -15.00 -8.16
C GLY A 105 7.22 -16.32 -8.70
N TRP A 106 8.14 -17.18 -9.14
CA TRP A 106 7.79 -18.46 -9.75
C TRP A 106 7.06 -19.41 -8.80
N SER A 107 7.47 -19.50 -7.52
CA SER A 107 6.77 -20.33 -6.52
C SER A 107 5.33 -19.87 -6.34
N TRP A 108 5.12 -18.57 -6.16
CA TRP A 108 3.79 -17.97 -6.09
C TRP A 108 2.93 -18.34 -7.30
N LEU A 109 3.51 -18.28 -8.51
CA LEU A 109 2.79 -18.64 -9.73
C LEU A 109 2.37 -20.12 -9.72
N GLN A 110 3.22 -21.03 -9.23
CA GLN A 110 2.88 -22.45 -9.10
C GLN A 110 1.80 -22.69 -8.05
N ASP A 111 1.91 -22.03 -6.90
CA ASP A 111 1.03 -22.27 -5.75
C ASP A 111 -0.39 -21.73 -5.98
N TRP A 112 -0.50 -20.58 -6.67
CA TRP A 112 -1.76 -19.83 -6.72
C TRP A 112 -2.45 -19.79 -8.08
N VAL A 113 -1.76 -20.23 -9.16
CA VAL A 113 -2.32 -20.20 -10.51
C VAL A 113 -2.43 -21.61 -11.09
N ARG A 114 -3.65 -22.00 -11.42
CA ARG A 114 -3.97 -23.27 -12.08
C ARG A 114 -5.16 -23.10 -13.02
N ASP A 115 -5.19 -23.87 -14.10
CA ASP A 115 -6.27 -23.86 -15.09
C ASP A 115 -6.56 -22.45 -15.66
N GLY A 116 -5.51 -21.65 -15.87
CA GLY A 116 -5.63 -20.27 -16.36
C GLY A 116 -6.29 -19.29 -15.37
N ARG A 117 -6.29 -19.62 -14.07
CA ARG A 117 -6.92 -18.84 -13.01
C ARG A 117 -6.01 -18.64 -11.82
N PHE A 118 -5.91 -17.41 -11.34
CA PHE A 118 -5.44 -17.09 -9.99
C PHE A 118 -6.56 -17.37 -8.99
N ARG A 119 -6.27 -18.19 -7.98
CA ARG A 119 -7.27 -18.73 -7.05
C ARG A 119 -6.91 -18.45 -5.58
N PRO A 120 -7.01 -17.19 -5.13
CA PRO A 120 -6.96 -16.90 -3.71
C PRO A 120 -8.28 -17.32 -3.04
N GLU A 121 -8.27 -17.39 -1.71
CA GLU A 121 -9.47 -17.58 -0.91
C GLU A 121 -9.91 -16.24 -0.31
N PHE A 122 -11.08 -15.75 -0.72
CA PHE A 122 -11.70 -14.54 -0.16
C PHE A 122 -12.49 -14.88 1.11
N LEU A 123 -12.16 -14.21 2.20
CA LEU A 123 -12.82 -14.33 3.50
C LEU A 123 -13.54 -13.01 3.83
N ALA A 124 -14.87 -13.06 3.82
CA ALA A 124 -15.70 -11.91 4.19
C ALA A 124 -15.63 -11.68 5.72
N GLY A 125 -15.40 -10.43 6.14
CA GLY A 125 -15.37 -10.08 7.55
C GLY A 125 -14.16 -10.61 8.32
N GLY A 126 -13.04 -10.89 7.65
CA GLY A 126 -11.83 -11.41 8.29
C GLY A 126 -11.03 -10.39 9.12
N THR A 127 -11.41 -9.11 9.10
CA THR A 127 -10.88 -8.10 10.03
C THR A 127 -11.94 -7.64 11.02
N VAL A 128 -11.50 -7.08 12.15
CA VAL A 128 -12.38 -6.43 13.15
C VAL A 128 -13.24 -5.31 12.53
N THR A 129 -12.71 -4.61 11.53
CA THR A 129 -13.43 -3.56 10.78
C THR A 129 -14.45 -4.11 9.77
N GLY A 130 -14.51 -5.43 9.58
CA GLY A 130 -15.40 -6.08 8.61
C GLY A 130 -14.87 -6.09 7.17
N ARG A 131 -13.65 -5.60 6.93
CA ARG A 131 -13.02 -5.68 5.60
C ARG A 131 -12.80 -7.14 5.22
N TRP A 132 -12.88 -7.39 3.93
CA TRP A 132 -12.52 -8.69 3.38
C TRP A 132 -11.02 -8.88 3.51
N VAL A 133 -10.62 -10.10 3.81
CA VAL A 133 -9.22 -10.52 3.74
C VAL A 133 -9.12 -11.63 2.70
N THR A 134 -7.89 -11.90 2.29
CA THR A 134 -7.61 -13.00 1.40
C THR A 134 -6.62 -13.92 2.06
N HIS A 135 -6.95 -15.20 2.11
CA HIS A 135 -5.99 -16.22 2.44
C HIS A 135 -5.30 -16.66 1.15
N GLY A 136 -3.98 -16.55 1.16
CA GLY A 136 -3.17 -16.95 0.02
C GLY A 136 -2.90 -15.86 -1.02
N GLY A 137 -1.73 -15.99 -1.64
CA GLY A 137 -1.32 -15.25 -2.83
C GLY A 137 -1.24 -13.72 -2.72
N GLY A 138 -1.50 -13.13 -1.55
CA GLY A 138 -1.52 -11.67 -1.39
C GLY A 138 -2.47 -10.98 -2.38
N ALA A 139 -3.63 -11.57 -2.64
CA ALA A 139 -4.54 -11.16 -3.71
C ALA A 139 -4.96 -9.67 -3.67
N LEU A 140 -5.05 -9.09 -2.47
CA LEU A 140 -5.36 -7.67 -2.30
C LEU A 140 -4.15 -6.74 -2.52
N GLN A 141 -2.95 -7.29 -2.72
CA GLN A 141 -1.68 -6.55 -2.74
C GLN A 141 -0.81 -6.86 -3.97
N ILE A 142 -1.39 -7.42 -5.04
CA ILE A 142 -0.66 -7.71 -6.28
C ILE A 142 -0.03 -6.42 -6.85
N PRO A 143 1.30 -6.37 -7.07
CA PRO A 143 1.99 -5.22 -7.66
C PRO A 143 1.47 -4.88 -9.05
N LYS A 144 1.37 -3.59 -9.38
CA LYS A 144 0.87 -3.11 -10.68
C LYS A 144 1.55 -3.77 -11.89
N VAL A 145 2.86 -4.02 -11.80
CA VAL A 145 3.62 -4.67 -12.88
C VAL A 145 3.19 -6.12 -13.10
N ILE A 146 2.87 -6.85 -12.02
CA ILE A 146 2.43 -8.25 -12.07
C ILE A 146 0.98 -8.37 -12.51
N ARG A 147 0.13 -7.36 -12.24
CA ARG A 147 -1.27 -7.31 -12.69
C ARG A 147 -1.42 -7.42 -14.22
N ARG A 148 -0.36 -7.17 -15.00
CA ARG A 148 -0.35 -7.39 -16.46
C ARG A 148 -0.63 -8.85 -16.85
N ALA A 149 -0.41 -9.80 -15.95
CA ALA A 149 -0.74 -11.20 -16.14
C ALA A 149 -2.24 -11.51 -15.90
N ALA A 150 -3.02 -10.58 -15.32
CA ALA A 150 -4.47 -10.69 -15.27
C ALA A 150 -5.03 -10.27 -16.64
N VAL A 151 -5.35 -11.27 -17.47
CA VAL A 151 -5.81 -11.08 -18.86
C VAL A 151 -7.20 -11.69 -18.97
N ALA A 152 -8.15 -10.93 -19.51
CA ALA A 152 -9.51 -11.39 -19.72
C ALA A 152 -9.56 -12.63 -20.64
N ASP A 153 -10.61 -13.44 -20.48
CA ASP A 153 -10.87 -14.55 -21.39
C ASP A 153 -11.24 -14.05 -22.80
N PRO A 154 -11.09 -14.89 -23.84
CA PRO A 154 -11.50 -14.54 -25.21
C PRO A 154 -12.96 -14.07 -25.28
N GLY A 155 -13.19 -12.88 -25.82
CA GLY A 155 -14.52 -12.26 -25.90
C GLY A 155 -14.95 -11.49 -24.64
N TRP A 156 -14.13 -11.46 -23.59
CA TRP A 156 -14.41 -10.77 -22.34
C TRP A 156 -13.52 -9.54 -22.15
N ARG A 157 -13.92 -8.68 -21.22
CA ARG A 157 -13.11 -7.54 -20.74
C ARG A 157 -13.12 -7.48 -19.22
N LEU A 158 -12.01 -7.06 -18.62
CA LEU A 158 -11.95 -6.74 -17.19
C LEU A 158 -12.49 -5.33 -16.98
N VAL A 159 -13.42 -5.19 -16.03
CA VAL A 159 -13.96 -3.90 -15.60
C VAL A 159 -13.45 -3.63 -14.19
N VAL A 160 -12.83 -2.47 -13.99
CA VAL A 160 -12.36 -2.02 -12.67
C VAL A 160 -13.22 -0.86 -12.23
N ALA A 161 -13.85 -1.00 -11.06
CA ALA A 161 -14.58 0.06 -10.40
C ALA A 161 -13.94 0.28 -9.02
N ASP A 162 -13.54 1.51 -8.75
CA ASP A 162 -12.98 1.94 -7.47
C ASP A 162 -13.72 3.19 -7.02
N ALA A 163 -14.04 3.27 -5.74
CA ALA A 163 -14.77 4.38 -5.17
C ALA A 163 -13.79 5.49 -4.79
N ASP A 164 -13.84 6.59 -5.53
CA ASP A 164 -12.92 7.71 -5.28
C ASP A 164 -13.14 8.32 -3.91
N GLN A 165 -12.05 8.45 -3.14
CA GLN A 165 -12.03 9.08 -1.82
C GLN A 165 -13.14 8.58 -0.88
N MET A 166 -13.42 7.27 -0.89
CA MET A 166 -14.55 6.69 -0.13
C MET A 166 -14.55 7.09 1.35
N GLU A 167 -13.41 6.96 2.05
CA GLU A 167 -13.34 7.18 3.50
C GLU A 167 -13.73 8.61 3.93
N PRO A 168 -13.17 9.69 3.36
CA PRO A 168 -13.61 11.05 3.72
C PRO A 168 -15.05 11.36 3.26
N ARG A 169 -15.54 10.74 2.18
CA ARG A 169 -16.95 10.88 1.76
C ARG A 169 -17.90 10.20 2.75
N VAL A 170 -17.53 9.03 3.27
CA VAL A 170 -18.26 8.34 4.35
C VAL A 170 -18.25 9.20 5.60
N LEU A 171 -17.10 9.79 5.99
CA LEU A 171 -17.02 10.70 7.13
C LEU A 171 -17.96 11.91 6.95
N ALA A 172 -18.00 12.50 5.75
CA ALA A 172 -18.91 13.60 5.44
C ALA A 172 -20.37 13.21 5.69
N ALA A 173 -20.77 12.01 5.22
CA ALA A 173 -22.13 11.51 5.36
C ALA A 173 -22.52 11.20 6.82
N ILE A 174 -21.65 10.54 7.58
CA ILE A 174 -21.97 10.10 8.95
C ILE A 174 -21.84 11.21 9.99
N SER A 175 -20.89 12.14 9.80
CA SER A 175 -20.73 13.29 10.70
C SER A 175 -21.75 14.39 10.45
N ARG A 176 -22.34 14.42 9.24
CA ARG A 176 -23.25 15.47 8.76
C ARG A 176 -22.67 16.88 8.88
N ASP A 177 -21.34 17.01 8.82
CA ASP A 177 -20.68 18.31 8.84
C ASP A 177 -21.03 19.08 7.55
N PRO A 178 -21.71 20.24 7.64
CA PRO A 178 -22.17 20.95 6.44
C PRO A 178 -21.01 21.34 5.51
N GLY A 179 -19.87 21.73 6.09
CA GLY A 179 -18.71 22.15 5.33
C GLY A 179 -18.06 20.99 4.57
N LEU A 180 -17.96 19.82 5.21
CA LEU A 180 -17.37 18.63 4.59
C LEU A 180 -18.33 17.98 3.60
N MET A 181 -19.65 17.96 3.89
CA MET A 181 -20.67 17.50 2.94
C MET A 181 -20.70 18.34 1.68
N GLU A 182 -20.62 19.67 1.80
CA GLU A 182 -20.59 20.55 0.63
C GLU A 182 -19.36 20.27 -0.23
N VAL A 183 -18.19 20.07 0.38
CA VAL A 183 -16.96 19.72 -0.34
C VAL A 183 -17.06 18.34 -0.98
N ALA A 184 -17.57 17.35 -0.26
CA ALA A 184 -17.75 16.00 -0.75
C ALA A 184 -18.83 15.90 -1.85
N GLY A 185 -19.81 16.80 -1.87
CA GLY A 185 -20.86 16.83 -2.89
C GLY A 185 -20.42 17.37 -4.25
N ARG A 186 -19.21 17.95 -4.35
CA ARG A 186 -18.68 18.47 -5.61
C ARG A 186 -18.19 17.33 -6.51
N GLU A 187 -18.31 17.53 -7.82
CA GLU A 187 -17.72 16.64 -8.83
C GLU A 187 -16.18 16.74 -8.86
N SER A 188 -15.62 17.81 -8.29
CA SER A 188 -14.18 18.01 -8.18
C SER A 188 -13.55 17.11 -7.11
N ASP A 189 -12.22 16.95 -7.21
CA ASP A 189 -11.41 16.20 -6.24
C ASP A 189 -11.65 16.73 -4.80
N LEU A 190 -12.02 15.83 -3.88
CA LEU A 190 -12.35 16.20 -2.51
C LEU A 190 -11.16 16.87 -1.80
N TYR A 191 -9.95 16.35 -1.99
CA TYR A 191 -8.76 16.91 -1.33
C TYR A 191 -8.43 18.30 -1.89
N GLN A 192 -8.63 18.52 -3.18
CA GLN A 192 -8.49 19.82 -3.81
C GLN A 192 -9.49 20.81 -3.20
N ALA A 193 -10.77 20.45 -3.12
CA ALA A 193 -11.80 21.31 -2.55
C ALA A 193 -11.62 21.54 -1.03
N VAL A 194 -11.09 20.56 -0.27
CA VAL A 194 -10.67 20.76 1.12
C VAL A 194 -9.48 21.74 1.18
N SER A 195 -8.52 21.61 0.27
CA SER A 195 -7.32 22.44 0.26
C SER A 195 -7.62 23.92 0.05
N GLU A 196 -8.55 24.23 -0.84
CA GLU A 196 -9.03 25.59 -1.11
C GLU A 196 -9.67 26.24 0.13
N ARG A 197 -10.26 25.42 1.02
CA ARG A 197 -10.93 25.89 2.23
C ARG A 197 -10.05 25.98 3.47
N ALA A 198 -9.01 25.15 3.57
CA ALA A 198 -8.29 24.95 4.82
C ALA A 198 -6.76 24.92 4.69
N PHE A 199 -6.23 24.77 3.48
CA PHE A 199 -4.79 24.56 3.23
C PHE A 199 -4.23 25.41 2.08
N SER A 200 -4.83 26.56 1.79
CA SER A 200 -4.35 27.52 0.79
C SER A 200 -4.13 26.90 -0.61
N GLY A 201 -4.94 25.92 -0.99
CA GLY A 201 -4.84 25.21 -2.27
C GLY A 201 -3.79 24.09 -2.32
N ASP A 202 -3.09 23.79 -1.23
CA ASP A 202 -2.15 22.66 -1.15
C ASP A 202 -2.90 21.33 -0.97
N ARG A 203 -3.17 20.67 -2.10
CA ARG A 203 -3.90 19.40 -2.17
C ARG A 203 -3.20 18.27 -1.41
N ASP A 204 -1.89 18.15 -1.54
CA ASP A 204 -1.15 17.04 -0.93
C ASP A 204 -1.14 17.18 0.60
N ARG A 205 -0.98 18.41 1.10
CA ARG A 205 -1.15 18.71 2.52
C ARG A 205 -2.57 18.45 3.00
N ALA A 206 -3.59 18.85 2.24
CA ALA A 206 -4.99 18.59 2.59
C ALA A 206 -5.29 17.09 2.67
N LYS A 207 -4.75 16.28 1.74
CA LYS A 207 -4.87 14.82 1.76
C LYS A 207 -4.25 14.22 3.00
N ILE A 208 -3.01 14.61 3.33
CA ILE A 208 -2.32 14.12 4.53
C ILE A 208 -3.09 14.54 5.79
N ALA A 209 -3.60 15.77 5.84
CA ALA A 209 -4.37 16.26 6.97
C ALA A 209 -5.66 15.46 7.19
N VAL A 210 -6.47 15.28 6.15
CA VAL A 210 -7.76 14.57 6.25
C VAL A 210 -7.53 13.11 6.64
N LEU A 211 -6.58 12.43 6.00
CA LEU A 211 -6.24 11.04 6.37
C LEU A 211 -5.67 10.99 7.79
N GLY A 212 -4.79 11.92 8.15
CA GLY A 212 -4.24 12.02 9.50
C GLY A 212 -5.32 12.17 10.57
N ALA A 213 -6.34 13.00 10.33
CA ALA A 213 -7.47 13.15 11.25
C ALA A 213 -8.31 11.86 11.36
N VAL A 214 -8.62 11.20 10.24
CA VAL A 214 -9.37 9.93 10.23
C VAL A 214 -8.62 8.81 10.95
N TYR A 215 -7.29 8.79 10.85
CA TYR A 215 -6.44 7.74 11.42
C TYR A 215 -5.77 8.12 12.75
N GLY A 216 -6.13 9.25 13.36
CA GLY A 216 -5.60 9.67 14.66
C GLY A 216 -4.11 10.03 14.68
N GLN A 217 -3.56 10.54 13.57
CA GLN A 217 -2.16 10.94 13.49
C GLN A 217 -1.89 12.19 14.34
N THR A 218 -1.14 12.03 15.43
CA THR A 218 -0.78 13.11 16.37
C THR A 218 0.68 13.57 16.27
N SER A 219 1.48 12.96 15.39
CA SER A 219 2.91 13.27 15.23
C SER A 219 3.20 14.22 14.06
N GLY A 220 4.35 14.91 14.11
CA GLY A 220 4.78 15.87 13.09
C GLY A 220 3.82 17.06 12.96
N ASP A 221 3.48 17.43 11.72
CA ASP A 221 2.48 18.49 11.45
C ASP A 221 1.02 18.05 11.70
N GLY A 222 0.79 16.82 12.18
CA GLY A 222 -0.54 16.26 12.43
C GLY A 222 -1.41 17.14 13.33
N LEU A 223 -0.86 17.69 14.41
CA LEU A 223 -1.59 18.57 15.33
C LEU A 223 -2.04 19.89 14.69
N LYS A 224 -1.16 20.51 13.88
CA LYS A 224 -1.49 21.76 13.16
C LYS A 224 -2.57 21.52 12.11
N ASN A 225 -2.44 20.42 11.37
CA ASN A 225 -3.40 20.00 10.36
C ASN A 225 -4.77 19.66 10.98
N LEU A 226 -4.78 18.96 12.12
CA LEU A 226 -5.99 18.67 12.87
C LEU A 226 -6.67 19.94 13.40
N ALA A 227 -5.90 20.91 13.91
CA ALA A 227 -6.45 22.19 14.35
C ALA A 227 -7.11 22.97 13.19
N ALA A 228 -6.50 22.97 12.01
CA ALA A 228 -7.08 23.58 10.81
C ALA A 228 -8.39 22.89 10.40
N LEU A 229 -8.42 21.55 10.39
CA LEU A 229 -9.63 20.77 10.12
C LEU A 229 -10.71 21.01 11.17
N ARG A 230 -10.38 21.03 12.46
CA ARG A 230 -11.34 21.28 13.55
C ARG A 230 -12.01 22.64 13.42
N ARG A 231 -11.28 23.66 12.96
CA ARG A 231 -11.84 24.99 12.70
C ARG A 231 -12.80 24.99 11.50
N ARG A 232 -12.52 24.20 10.46
CA ARG A 232 -13.28 24.24 9.20
C ARG A 232 -14.41 23.22 9.10
N PHE A 233 -14.24 22.06 9.74
CA PHE A 233 -15.15 20.91 9.75
C PHE A 233 -15.32 20.39 11.18
N PRO A 234 -15.85 21.22 12.10
CA PRO A 234 -15.89 20.91 13.53
C PRO A 234 -16.71 19.67 13.85
N ALA A 235 -17.82 19.42 13.16
CA ALA A 235 -18.67 18.24 13.42
C ALA A 235 -18.00 16.95 12.93
N ALA A 236 -17.27 17.01 11.81
CA ALA A 236 -16.50 15.88 11.31
C ALA A 236 -15.37 15.48 12.26
N VAL A 237 -14.64 16.46 12.80
CA VAL A 237 -13.59 16.19 13.78
C VAL A 237 -14.17 15.71 15.12
N ALA A 238 -15.26 16.32 15.59
CA ALA A 238 -15.93 15.88 16.81
C ALA A 238 -16.41 14.43 16.71
N TYR A 239 -16.92 14.01 15.55
CA TYR A 239 -17.38 12.64 15.33
C TYR A 239 -16.25 11.60 15.52
N VAL A 240 -15.07 11.86 14.95
CA VAL A 240 -13.93 10.95 15.12
C VAL A 240 -13.32 11.02 16.51
N ASP A 241 -13.30 12.20 17.15
CA ASP A 241 -12.85 12.36 18.54
C ASP A 241 -13.74 11.58 19.51
N GLU A 242 -15.06 11.60 19.32
CA GLU A 242 -16.01 10.86 20.15
C GLU A 242 -15.80 9.35 20.02
N ALA A 243 -15.58 8.87 18.79
CA ALA A 243 -15.29 7.47 18.55
C ALA A 243 -13.95 7.04 19.18
N ALA A 244 -12.92 7.89 19.11
CA ALA A 244 -11.64 7.65 19.76
C ALA A 244 -11.80 7.58 21.28
N ARG A 245 -12.48 8.57 21.89
CA ARG A 245 -12.76 8.60 23.33
C ARG A 245 -13.56 7.39 23.79
N ALA A 246 -14.54 6.96 23.01
CA ALA A 246 -15.29 5.74 23.28
C ALA A 246 -14.37 4.52 23.37
N GLY A 247 -13.45 4.37 22.42
CA GLY A 247 -12.45 3.31 22.46
C GLY A 247 -11.51 3.39 23.67
N GLU A 248 -11.04 4.60 24.02
CA GLU A 248 -10.18 4.83 25.21
C GLU A 248 -10.89 4.47 26.53
N GLU A 249 -12.20 4.72 26.60
CA GLU A 249 -13.06 4.37 27.74
C GLU A 249 -13.50 2.89 27.74
N GLY A 250 -13.06 2.09 26.76
CA GLY A 250 -13.46 0.69 26.62
C GLY A 250 -14.91 0.47 26.18
N ARG A 251 -15.57 1.52 25.66
CA ARG A 251 -16.91 1.42 25.05
C ARG A 251 -16.80 0.88 23.63
N LEU A 252 -17.86 0.18 23.19
CA LEU A 252 -17.96 -0.31 21.82
C LEU A 252 -18.08 0.85 20.83
N VAL A 253 -17.34 0.77 19.73
CA VAL A 253 -17.50 1.66 18.59
C VAL A 253 -18.31 0.94 17.52
N ARG A 254 -19.21 1.65 16.83
CA ARG A 254 -20.10 1.06 15.82
C ARG A 254 -19.94 1.72 14.47
N THR A 255 -19.92 0.91 13.42
CA THR A 255 -20.10 1.39 12.04
C THR A 255 -21.54 1.85 11.82
N TRP A 256 -21.79 2.59 10.73
CA TRP A 256 -23.13 3.06 10.35
C TRP A 256 -24.19 1.94 10.27
N LEU A 257 -23.78 0.75 9.82
CA LEU A 257 -24.66 -0.42 9.69
C LEU A 257 -24.61 -1.38 10.90
N GLY A 258 -24.08 -0.91 12.04
CA GLY A 258 -24.20 -1.61 13.31
C GLY A 258 -23.11 -2.64 13.65
N ARG A 259 -22.11 -2.87 12.77
CA ARG A 259 -20.93 -3.66 13.16
C ARG A 259 -20.20 -2.98 14.31
N THR A 260 -19.90 -3.73 15.36
CA THR A 260 -19.18 -3.29 16.56
C THR A 260 -17.73 -3.75 16.54
N CYS A 261 -16.83 -2.94 17.10
CA CYS A 261 -15.47 -3.32 17.47
C CYS A 261 -15.12 -2.77 18.84
#